data_AF-A0A8B9HMZ2-F1
#
_entry.id   AF-A0A8B9HMZ2-F1
#
_cell.length_a   1.000
_cell.length_b   1.000
_cell.length_c   1.000
_cell.angle_alpha   90.00
_cell.angle_beta   90.00
_cell.angle_gamma   90.00
#
_symmetry.space_group_name_H-M   'P 1'
#
loop_
_entity.id
_entity.type
_entity.pdbx_description
1 polymer ?
#
loop_
_entity_poly.entity_id
_entity_poly.type
_entity_poly.pdbx_seq_one_letter_code
_entity_poly.pdbx_strand_id
1 'polypeptide(L)'
;MKMKLGASVLMLLTLGALGEVVVNFKKCAGFFRDGNPPVFTTKRPRDSSDTRYVKICQSYKNQYRYATLYDTANKIPMYSAYKYTRTVKCKVKRRKITWKIEPQVRSLIMELWYNHNNTLEGAENDMTLQNKLPKSELQAYKSDYDNSGYNRGHLYPHCHTPDGETSESTFTLTNAAPQKWKFNDDWYKNVEAKVKIDLTTCVNARRKSYVVTGVVPSTGEKPLTLNNSRVNVPTHFWTAYCCFTTRFEHKPDLDYQRAKTYIIFTIIFWLLFNVDKAFNT
;
A
#
# COMPACT_ATOMS: atom_id res chain seq x y z
N MET A 1 -22.90 -51.83 2.78
CA MET A 1 -22.71 -50.48 3.35
C MET A 1 -21.47 -49.86 2.72
N LYS A 2 -21.62 -48.95 1.73
CA LYS A 2 -20.49 -48.32 1.03
C LYS A 2 -20.20 -46.96 1.69
N MET A 3 -19.12 -46.86 2.46
CA MET A 3 -18.61 -45.59 2.98
C MET A 3 -18.08 -44.76 1.80
N LYS A 4 -18.74 -43.63 1.52
CA LYS A 4 -18.20 -42.62 0.60
C LYS A 4 -17.14 -41.83 1.37
N LEU A 5 -15.87 -42.04 1.02
CA LEU A 5 -14.78 -41.15 1.41
C LEU A 5 -15.07 -39.77 0.77
N GLY A 6 -15.53 -38.81 1.58
CA GLY A 6 -15.60 -37.42 1.15
C GLY A 6 -14.18 -36.91 0.96
N ALA A 7 -13.79 -36.66 -0.29
CA ALA A 7 -12.53 -35.98 -0.58
C ALA A 7 -12.62 -34.57 -0.01
N SER A 8 -12.01 -34.37 1.16
CA SER A 8 -11.78 -33.05 1.73
C SER A 8 -10.90 -32.29 0.73
N VAL A 9 -11.48 -31.32 0.04
CA VAL A 9 -10.74 -30.38 -0.82
C VAL A 9 -9.92 -29.52 0.12
N LEU A 10 -8.71 -29.99 0.42
CA LEU A 10 -7.67 -29.19 1.06
C LEU A 10 -7.34 -28.08 0.06
N MET A 11 -7.98 -26.92 0.24
CA MET A 11 -7.67 -25.71 -0.50
C MET A 11 -6.21 -25.41 -0.22
N LEU A 12 -5.33 -25.78 -1.15
CA LEU A 12 -3.90 -25.53 -1.10
C LEU A 12 -3.70 -24.03 -0.90
N LEU A 13 -3.43 -23.66 0.35
CA LEU A 13 -2.89 -22.38 0.75
C LEU A 13 -1.66 -22.14 -0.13
N THR A 14 -1.81 -21.26 -1.13
CA THR A 14 -0.69 -20.68 -1.85
C THR A 14 0.05 -19.74 -0.88
N LEU A 15 0.78 -20.35 0.04
CA LEU A 15 1.66 -19.74 1.03
C LEU A 15 2.81 -19.04 0.31
N GLY A 16 2.55 -17.82 -0.16
CA GLY A 16 3.58 -16.97 -0.76
C GLY A 16 3.44 -15.55 -0.25
N ALA A 17 2.31 -14.90 -0.53
CA ALA A 17 1.99 -13.55 -0.09
C ALA A 17 0.51 -13.51 0.28
N LEU A 18 0.20 -13.50 1.56
CA LEU A 18 -1.15 -13.21 2.03
C LEU A 18 -0.99 -12.10 3.04
N GLY A 19 -1.29 -10.87 2.63
CA GLY A 19 -1.52 -9.80 3.59
C GLY A 19 -2.56 -10.21 4.62
N GLU A 20 -2.58 -9.50 5.73
CA GLU A 20 -3.62 -9.66 6.72
C GLU A 20 -4.50 -8.40 6.71
N VAL A 21 -5.80 -8.54 6.44
CA VAL A 21 -6.72 -7.42 6.62
C VAL A 21 -7.04 -7.31 8.10
N VAL A 22 -6.82 -6.12 8.65
CA VAL A 22 -6.84 -5.88 10.10
C VAL A 22 -7.81 -4.76 10.46
N VAL A 23 -8.39 -4.83 11.66
CA VAL A 23 -9.25 -3.74 12.19
C VAL A 23 -8.44 -2.46 12.39
N ASN A 24 -7.19 -2.61 12.86
CA ASN A 24 -6.23 -1.55 13.08
C ASN A 24 -4.81 -2.06 12.79
N PHE A 25 -3.86 -1.15 12.59
CA PHE A 25 -2.48 -1.50 12.23
C PHE A 25 -1.63 -2.03 13.41
N LYS A 26 -2.20 -2.44 14.56
CA LYS A 26 -1.40 -2.87 15.73
C LYS A 26 -0.38 -3.96 15.38
N LYS A 27 -0.76 -4.96 14.57
CA LYS A 27 0.13 -6.05 14.15
C LYS A 27 1.33 -5.60 13.30
N CYS A 28 1.21 -4.45 12.62
CA CYS A 28 2.26 -3.88 11.79
C CYS A 28 2.57 -2.41 12.15
N ALA A 29 2.39 -2.05 13.43
CA ALA A 29 2.58 -0.68 13.91
C ALA A 29 4.03 -0.19 13.73
N GLY A 30 4.99 -1.11 13.67
CA GLY A 30 6.41 -0.83 13.46
C GLY A 30 6.77 -0.17 12.12
N PHE A 31 5.82 -0.07 11.17
CA PHE A 31 5.99 0.69 9.92
C PHE A 31 5.56 2.15 10.03
N PHE A 32 5.02 2.55 11.18
CA PHE A 32 4.62 3.92 11.46
C PHE A 32 5.53 4.50 12.54
N ARG A 33 5.78 5.81 12.44
CA ARG A 33 6.49 6.54 13.49
C ARG A 33 5.68 6.44 14.77
N ASP A 34 6.35 6.02 15.85
CA ASP A 34 5.75 5.86 17.19
C ASP A 34 4.48 4.98 17.20
N GLY A 35 4.33 4.10 16.19
CA GLY A 35 3.15 3.25 16.03
C GLY A 35 1.90 3.97 15.50
N ASN A 36 1.99 5.24 15.11
CA ASN A 36 0.86 6.09 14.78
C ASN A 36 0.62 6.18 13.26
N PRO A 37 -0.40 5.49 12.71
CA PRO A 37 -0.73 5.61 11.30
C PRO A 37 -1.33 6.99 10.96
N PRO A 38 -1.18 7.47 9.71
CA PRO A 38 -1.86 8.67 9.25
C PRO A 38 -3.37 8.59 9.49
N VAL A 39 -3.94 9.65 10.07
CA VAL A 39 -5.39 9.73 10.25
C VAL A 39 -6.01 10.09 8.91
N PHE A 40 -6.80 9.16 8.37
CA PHE A 40 -7.62 9.41 7.18
C PHE A 40 -9.05 9.70 7.62
N THR A 41 -9.47 10.97 7.50
CA THR A 41 -10.84 11.39 7.80
C THR A 41 -11.69 11.33 6.53
N THR A 42 -12.74 10.52 6.56
CA THR A 42 -13.80 10.55 5.55
C THR A 42 -14.83 11.60 5.95
N LYS A 43 -15.43 12.30 4.98
CA LYS A 43 -16.56 13.21 5.25
C LYS A 43 -17.80 12.48 5.81
N ARG A 44 -17.84 11.14 5.71
CA ARG A 44 -18.85 10.29 6.34
C ARG A 44 -18.34 9.77 7.67
N PRO A 45 -19.15 9.79 8.76
CA PRO A 45 -18.85 9.07 9.98
C PRO A 45 -18.53 7.60 9.65
N ARG A 46 -17.43 7.07 10.20
CA ARG A 46 -17.12 5.64 10.10
C ARG A 46 -18.18 4.89 10.90
N ASP A 47 -19.16 4.35 10.22
CA ASP A 47 -19.86 3.18 10.74
C ASP A 47 -18.89 1.98 10.67
N SER A 48 -18.97 1.10 11.66
CA SER A 48 -18.31 -0.20 11.73
C SER A 48 -18.54 -1.08 10.49
N SER A 49 -19.57 -0.77 9.70
CA SER A 49 -19.94 -1.41 8.43
C SER A 49 -19.21 -0.85 7.20
N ASP A 50 -18.39 0.22 7.31
CA ASP A 50 -17.69 0.82 6.17
C ASP A 50 -16.55 -0.08 5.65
N THR A 51 -16.89 -0.96 4.71
CA THR A 51 -15.98 -1.88 4.03
C THR A 51 -15.15 -1.22 2.93
N ARG A 52 -15.28 0.10 2.73
CA ARG A 52 -14.55 0.79 1.65
C ARG A 52 -13.07 0.88 1.96
N TYR A 53 -12.71 1.26 3.18
CA TYR A 53 -11.32 1.54 3.56
C TYR A 53 -10.74 0.41 4.40
N VAL A 54 -10.11 -0.55 3.73
CA VAL A 54 -9.51 -1.72 4.39
C VAL A 54 -8.06 -1.47 4.76
N LYS A 55 -7.67 -1.89 5.97
CA LYS A 55 -6.29 -1.79 6.45
C LYS A 55 -5.62 -3.14 6.27
N ILE A 56 -4.45 -3.16 5.66
CA ILE A 56 -3.75 -4.39 5.33
C ILE A 56 -2.34 -4.34 5.92
N CYS A 57 -2.01 -5.29 6.78
CA CYS A 57 -0.64 -5.57 7.19
C CYS A 57 -0.04 -6.57 6.19
N GLN A 58 0.83 -6.09 5.31
CA GLN A 58 1.28 -6.89 4.17
C GLN A 58 2.35 -7.88 4.60
N SER A 59 2.07 -9.17 4.39
CA SER A 59 2.92 -10.28 4.82
C SER A 59 3.42 -11.09 3.63
N TYR A 60 4.70 -11.40 3.66
CA TYR A 60 5.36 -12.25 2.67
C TYR A 60 6.30 -13.20 3.39
N LYS A 61 6.14 -14.50 3.15
CA LYS A 61 6.86 -15.58 3.85
C LYS A 61 6.86 -15.40 5.37
N ASN A 62 5.66 -15.24 5.95
CA ASN A 62 5.42 -15.11 7.40
C ASN A 62 6.08 -13.89 8.07
N GLN A 63 6.44 -12.87 7.28
CA GLN A 63 6.96 -11.62 7.81
C GLN A 63 6.16 -10.44 7.27
N TYR A 64 5.71 -9.56 8.17
CA TYR A 64 5.17 -8.28 7.74
C TYR A 64 6.28 -7.44 7.10
N ARG A 65 5.97 -6.82 5.96
CA ARG A 65 6.93 -6.05 5.15
C ARG A 65 6.57 -4.57 5.07
N TYR A 66 5.28 -4.25 5.06
CA TYR A 66 4.75 -2.88 5.04
C TYR A 66 3.26 -2.87 5.43
N ALA A 67 2.68 -1.69 5.56
CA ALA A 67 1.25 -1.51 5.84
C ALA A 67 0.59 -0.72 4.70
N THR A 68 -0.67 -1.02 4.38
CA THR A 68 -1.44 -0.34 3.34
C THR A 68 -2.85 -0.01 3.83
N LEU A 69 -3.30 1.23 3.60
CA LEU A 69 -4.72 1.57 3.66
C LEU A 69 -5.26 1.56 2.22
N TYR A 70 -6.27 0.75 1.94
CA TYR A 70 -6.75 0.49 0.60
C TYR A 70 -8.22 0.89 0.42
N ASP A 71 -8.54 1.58 -0.68
CA ASP A 71 -9.90 1.97 -1.05
C ASP A 71 -10.48 0.95 -2.03
N THR A 72 -11.41 0.12 -1.57
CA THR A 72 -12.00 -0.97 -2.37
C THR A 72 -12.99 -0.47 -3.42
N ALA A 73 -13.55 0.72 -3.24
CA ALA A 73 -14.41 1.36 -4.23
C ALA A 73 -13.57 1.82 -5.43
N ASN A 74 -12.48 2.54 -5.16
CA ASN A 74 -11.58 3.08 -6.19
C ASN A 74 -10.51 2.09 -6.67
N LYS A 75 -10.28 1.00 -5.92
CA LYS A 75 -9.35 -0.10 -6.21
C LYS A 75 -7.91 0.36 -6.31
N ILE A 76 -7.56 1.32 -5.47
CA ILE A 76 -6.22 1.87 -5.33
C ILE A 76 -5.89 2.00 -3.85
N PRO A 77 -4.62 1.88 -3.45
CA PRO A 77 -4.20 2.24 -2.12
C PRO A 77 -4.40 3.73 -1.89
N MET A 78 -4.91 4.10 -0.71
CA MET A 78 -4.84 5.48 -0.23
C MET A 78 -3.41 5.82 0.19
N TYR A 79 -2.75 4.89 0.88
CA TYR A 79 -1.32 4.96 1.16
C TYR A 79 -0.71 3.58 1.46
N SER A 80 0.61 3.47 1.28
CA SER A 80 1.46 2.43 1.88
C SER A 80 2.53 3.04 2.77
N ALA A 81 2.80 2.42 3.92
CA ALA A 81 3.77 2.87 4.91
C ALA A 81 4.79 1.77 5.22
N TYR A 82 6.06 2.15 5.34
CA TYR A 82 7.16 1.21 5.56
C TYR A 82 8.31 1.87 6.32
N LYS A 83 9.13 1.02 6.97
CA LYS A 83 10.38 1.42 7.58
C LYS A 83 11.51 1.26 6.57
N TYR A 84 12.28 2.31 6.33
CA TYR A 84 13.43 2.26 5.43
C TYR A 84 14.66 1.79 6.21
N THR A 85 15.25 0.67 5.77
CA THR A 85 16.44 0.06 6.39
C THR A 85 17.56 -0.21 5.37
N ARG A 86 17.36 0.19 4.12
CA ARG A 86 18.28 -0.12 3.02
C ARG A 86 19.54 0.75 3.10
N THR A 87 20.71 0.12 3.01
CA THR A 87 22.02 0.80 3.00
C THR A 87 22.81 0.63 1.70
N VAL A 88 22.29 -0.12 0.73
CA VAL A 88 23.01 -0.51 -0.50
C VAL A 88 22.30 -0.04 -1.78
N LYS A 89 23.02 0.17 -2.89
CA LYS A 89 22.44 0.54 -4.21
C LYS A 89 21.37 -0.45 -4.66
N CYS A 90 20.31 -0.01 -5.35
CA CYS A 90 19.24 -0.88 -5.88
C CYS A 90 19.85 -1.98 -6.77
N LYS A 91 19.86 -3.23 -6.27
CA LYS A 91 20.60 -4.37 -6.86
C LYS A 91 19.70 -5.42 -7.50
N VAL A 92 18.38 -5.30 -7.36
CA VAL A 92 17.46 -6.33 -7.85
C VAL A 92 17.17 -6.07 -9.32
N LYS A 93 17.60 -6.98 -10.19
CA LYS A 93 17.17 -6.99 -11.59
C LYS A 93 15.66 -7.28 -11.58
N ARG A 94 14.85 -6.44 -12.24
CA ARG A 94 13.39 -6.61 -12.41
C ARG A 94 13.00 -7.85 -13.25
N ARG A 95 13.66 -8.99 -13.10
CA ARG A 95 13.28 -10.20 -13.84
C ARG A 95 11.94 -10.71 -13.31
N LYS A 96 10.94 -10.73 -14.21
CA LYS A 96 9.63 -11.40 -14.17
C LYS A 96 9.04 -11.64 -12.76
N ILE A 97 8.92 -10.60 -11.92
CA ILE A 97 8.12 -10.70 -10.69
C ILE A 97 6.65 -10.57 -11.07
N THR A 98 5.88 -11.62 -10.81
CA THR A 98 4.43 -11.62 -11.05
C THR A 98 3.72 -10.76 -10.02
N TRP A 99 2.80 -9.92 -10.51
CA TRP A 99 1.91 -9.11 -9.68
C TRP A 99 0.89 -10.01 -8.99
N LYS A 100 0.74 -9.85 -7.69
CA LYS A 100 -0.11 -10.68 -6.83
C LYS A 100 -1.38 -9.93 -6.45
N ILE A 101 -2.42 -10.69 -6.14
CA ILE A 101 -3.66 -10.21 -5.53
C ILE A 101 -3.65 -10.56 -4.04
N GLU A 102 -4.45 -9.84 -3.26
CA GLU A 102 -4.68 -10.08 -1.84
C GLU A 102 -6.05 -10.76 -1.66
N PRO A 103 -6.15 -12.10 -1.73
CA PRO A 103 -7.43 -12.80 -1.75
C PRO A 103 -8.30 -12.52 -0.51
N GLN A 104 -7.67 -12.26 0.63
CA GLN A 104 -8.33 -11.94 1.90
C GLN A 104 -9.12 -10.62 1.89
N VAL A 105 -8.85 -9.70 0.96
CA VAL A 105 -9.66 -8.47 0.79
C VAL A 105 -11.09 -8.84 0.41
N ARG A 106 -11.25 -9.89 -0.42
CA ARG A 106 -12.57 -10.40 -0.79
C ARG A 106 -13.21 -11.17 0.36
N SER A 107 -12.47 -12.03 1.04
CA SER A 107 -13.03 -12.89 2.10
C SER A 107 -13.56 -12.09 3.28
N LEU A 108 -12.84 -11.07 3.75
CA LEU A 108 -13.33 -10.26 4.88
C LEU A 108 -14.60 -9.49 4.53
N ILE A 109 -14.67 -8.89 3.34
CA ILE A 109 -15.85 -8.12 2.95
C ILE A 109 -17.05 -9.05 2.72
N MET A 110 -16.81 -10.25 2.20
CA MET A 110 -17.81 -11.31 2.12
C MET A 110 -18.36 -11.67 3.51
N GLU A 111 -17.47 -11.87 4.48
CA GLU A 111 -17.83 -12.19 5.86
C GLU A 111 -18.63 -11.05 6.53
N LEU A 112 -18.18 -9.80 6.39
CA LEU A 112 -18.88 -8.63 6.93
C LEU A 112 -20.26 -8.44 6.29
N TRP A 113 -20.37 -8.61 4.98
CA TRP A 113 -21.66 -8.52 4.26
C TRP A 113 -22.62 -9.61 4.72
N TYR A 114 -22.12 -10.83 4.92
CA TYR A 114 -22.90 -11.96 5.37
C TYR A 114 -23.42 -11.78 6.80
N ASN A 115 -22.54 -11.36 7.71
CA ASN A 115 -22.89 -11.09 9.11
C ASN A 115 -23.90 -9.94 9.23
N HIS A 116 -23.85 -8.95 8.34
CA HIS A 116 -24.82 -7.86 8.32
C HIS A 116 -26.21 -8.29 7.81
N ASN A 117 -26.28 -9.29 6.93
CA ASN A 117 -27.52 -9.73 6.31
C ASN A 117 -28.17 -10.97 6.97
N ASN A 118 -27.57 -11.53 8.03
CA ASN A 118 -28.10 -12.65 8.83
C ASN A 118 -28.52 -13.90 8.02
N THR A 119 -27.96 -14.13 6.84
CA THR A 119 -28.31 -15.30 6.02
C THR A 119 -27.41 -16.49 6.32
N LEU A 120 -27.44 -17.03 7.55
CA LEU A 120 -26.51 -18.08 7.98
C LEU A 120 -26.79 -19.50 7.41
N GLU A 121 -27.92 -19.71 6.72
CA GLU A 121 -28.26 -20.99 6.09
C GLU A 121 -28.13 -20.93 4.56
N GLY A 122 -27.15 -21.67 4.00
CA GLY A 122 -27.14 -22.05 2.58
C GLY A 122 -26.07 -21.43 1.67
N ALA A 123 -25.21 -20.53 2.18
CA ALA A 123 -24.25 -19.80 1.33
C ALA A 123 -23.12 -20.64 0.72
N GLU A 124 -22.78 -21.81 1.28
CA GLU A 124 -21.75 -22.67 0.69
C GLU A 124 -22.20 -23.38 -0.60
N ASN A 125 -23.52 -23.54 -0.81
CA ASN A 125 -24.08 -24.28 -1.95
C ASN A 125 -24.83 -23.40 -2.95
N ASP A 126 -25.00 -22.11 -2.65
CA ASP A 126 -25.72 -21.18 -3.53
C ASP A 126 -24.76 -20.48 -4.51
N MET A 127 -24.56 -21.10 -5.66
CA MET A 127 -23.87 -20.53 -6.82
C MET A 127 -24.49 -19.19 -7.28
N THR A 128 -25.70 -18.84 -6.83
CA THR A 128 -26.33 -17.55 -7.12
C THR A 128 -25.88 -16.41 -6.20
N LEU A 129 -25.39 -16.70 -4.98
CA LEU A 129 -24.88 -15.68 -4.05
C LEU A 129 -23.49 -15.16 -4.48
N GLN A 130 -22.62 -16.06 -4.94
CA GLN A 130 -21.34 -15.68 -5.57
C GLN A 130 -21.53 -14.84 -6.84
N ASN A 131 -22.65 -15.04 -7.55
CA ASN A 131 -23.02 -14.27 -8.75
C ASN A 131 -23.80 -12.98 -8.44
N LYS A 132 -24.43 -12.86 -7.26
CA LYS A 132 -25.15 -11.65 -6.79
C LYS A 132 -24.24 -10.60 -6.16
N LEU A 133 -23.09 -11.01 -5.61
CA LEU A 133 -22.08 -10.04 -5.22
C LEU A 133 -21.46 -9.47 -6.50
N PRO A 134 -21.53 -8.14 -6.70
CA PRO A 134 -21.23 -7.56 -7.98
C PRO A 134 -19.84 -8.03 -8.45
N LYS A 135 -19.76 -8.39 -9.73
CA LYS A 135 -18.51 -8.65 -10.49
C LYS A 135 -17.47 -7.51 -10.38
N SER A 136 -17.76 -6.44 -9.64
CA SER A 136 -16.77 -5.48 -9.19
C SER A 136 -15.92 -6.04 -8.05
N GLU A 137 -14.93 -6.86 -8.37
CA GLU A 137 -13.96 -7.38 -7.40
C GLU A 137 -13.33 -6.24 -6.56
N LEU A 138 -13.12 -6.47 -5.27
CA LEU A 138 -12.84 -5.41 -4.28
C LEU A 138 -11.42 -4.84 -4.33
N GLN A 139 -10.63 -5.31 -5.29
CA GLN A 139 -9.29 -4.83 -5.59
C GLN A 139 -9.07 -4.78 -7.10
N ALA A 140 -7.97 -4.18 -7.53
CA ALA A 140 -7.54 -4.20 -8.92
C ALA A 140 -6.95 -5.57 -9.31
N TYR A 141 -7.07 -5.94 -10.58
CA TYR A 141 -6.53 -7.15 -11.17
C TYR A 141 -5.53 -6.80 -12.28
N LYS A 142 -4.74 -7.79 -12.70
CA LYS A 142 -3.79 -7.60 -13.80
C LYS A 142 -4.52 -7.12 -15.07
N SER A 143 -5.67 -7.73 -15.37
CA SER A 143 -6.51 -7.41 -16.52
C SER A 143 -6.98 -5.95 -16.53
N ASP A 144 -7.22 -5.35 -15.36
CA ASP A 144 -7.64 -3.94 -15.26
C ASP A 144 -6.59 -2.98 -15.85
N TYR A 145 -5.31 -3.38 -15.87
CA TYR A 145 -4.19 -2.58 -16.39
C TYR A 145 -3.80 -2.93 -17.82
N ASP A 146 -4.19 -4.10 -18.32
CA ASP A 146 -3.81 -4.57 -19.66
C ASP A 146 -4.38 -3.60 -20.73
N ASN A 147 -3.54 -3.16 -21.67
CA ASN A 147 -3.87 -2.19 -22.73
C ASN A 147 -4.42 -0.82 -22.25
N SER A 148 -4.29 -0.50 -20.95
CA SER A 148 -4.82 0.75 -20.39
C SER A 148 -3.98 2.00 -20.72
N GLY A 149 -2.71 1.81 -21.10
CA GLY A 149 -1.72 2.90 -21.22
C GLY A 149 -1.09 3.34 -19.90
N TYR A 150 -1.43 2.69 -18.78
CA TYR A 150 -0.89 2.99 -17.44
C TYR A 150 -0.02 1.86 -16.90
N ASN A 151 1.03 2.27 -16.19
CA ASN A 151 1.85 1.40 -15.36
C ASN A 151 1.20 1.19 -13.98
N ARG A 152 1.62 0.10 -13.33
CA ARG A 152 1.36 -0.17 -11.91
C ARG A 152 2.43 0.52 -11.07
N GLY A 153 2.19 1.79 -10.74
CA GLY A 153 3.09 2.62 -9.96
C GLY A 153 3.09 2.19 -8.49
N HIS A 154 4.26 1.81 -7.97
CA HIS A 154 4.38 1.29 -6.59
C HIS A 154 4.26 2.43 -5.57
N LEU A 155 3.62 2.17 -4.43
CA LEU A 155 3.65 3.08 -3.29
C LEU A 155 4.79 2.76 -2.32
N TYR A 156 5.05 1.48 -2.02
CA TYR A 156 6.35 1.04 -1.49
C TYR A 156 7.29 0.72 -2.65
N PRO A 157 8.24 1.61 -2.99
CA PRO A 157 9.05 1.44 -4.19
C PRO A 157 9.98 0.24 -4.05
N HIS A 158 10.08 -0.54 -5.12
CA HIS A 158 11.00 -1.66 -5.22
C HIS A 158 12.45 -1.30 -4.84
N CYS A 159 12.94 -0.13 -5.25
CA CYS A 159 14.30 0.29 -4.92
C CYS A 159 14.49 0.82 -3.49
N HIS A 160 13.44 0.85 -2.67
CA HIS A 160 13.51 1.20 -1.26
C HIS A 160 13.56 -0.04 -0.34
N THR A 161 13.33 -1.24 -0.88
CA THR A 161 13.33 -2.47 -0.08
C THR A 161 14.75 -2.87 0.34
N PRO A 162 14.99 -3.46 1.52
CA PRO A 162 16.34 -3.86 1.93
C PRO A 162 16.88 -5.09 1.18
N ASP A 163 16.00 -6.03 0.84
CA ASP A 163 16.35 -7.33 0.25
C ASP A 163 15.37 -7.75 -0.87
N GLY A 164 15.62 -8.91 -1.48
CA GLY A 164 14.85 -9.46 -2.58
C GLY A 164 13.44 -9.92 -2.20
N GLU A 165 13.27 -10.53 -1.03
CA GLU A 165 11.96 -11.00 -0.56
C GLU A 165 11.04 -9.82 -0.23
N THR A 166 11.58 -8.81 0.46
CA THR A 166 10.85 -7.56 0.69
C THR A 166 10.50 -6.89 -0.64
N SER A 167 11.41 -6.91 -1.62
CA SER A 167 11.12 -6.45 -2.99
C SER A 167 9.96 -7.22 -3.63
N GLU A 168 9.95 -8.55 -3.56
CA GLU A 168 8.87 -9.36 -4.14
C GLU A 168 7.51 -9.11 -3.47
N SER A 169 7.52 -8.75 -2.19
CA SER A 169 6.31 -8.39 -1.44
C SER A 169 5.65 -7.09 -1.91
N THR A 170 6.36 -6.20 -2.60
CA THR A 170 5.79 -4.92 -3.06
C THR A 170 5.02 -5.03 -4.38
N PHE A 171 5.14 -6.17 -5.08
CA PHE A 171 4.41 -6.47 -6.33
C PHE A 171 3.01 -7.01 -6.04
N THR A 172 2.22 -6.26 -5.28
CA THR A 172 0.78 -6.54 -5.08
C THR A 172 -0.04 -5.38 -5.61
N LEU A 173 -1.21 -5.68 -6.19
CA LEU A 173 -2.05 -4.63 -6.79
C LEU A 173 -2.65 -3.70 -5.73
N THR A 174 -2.71 -4.14 -4.47
CA THR A 174 -3.02 -3.29 -3.33
C THR A 174 -1.91 -2.29 -2.98
N ASN A 175 -0.67 -2.48 -3.45
CA ASN A 175 0.43 -1.53 -3.28
C ASN A 175 0.69 -0.68 -4.55
N ALA A 176 -0.21 -0.74 -5.54
CA ALA A 176 -0.04 -0.04 -6.79
C ALA A 176 -1.25 0.82 -7.16
N ALA A 177 -0.98 1.95 -7.79
CA ALA A 177 -2.00 2.80 -8.41
C ALA A 177 -1.59 3.14 -9.85
N PRO A 178 -2.55 3.47 -10.74
CA PRO A 178 -2.24 3.89 -12.10
C PRO A 178 -1.26 5.06 -12.18
N GLN A 179 -0.21 4.91 -12.98
CA GLN A 179 0.71 5.98 -13.35
C GLN A 179 0.97 5.94 -14.86
N LYS A 180 0.87 7.09 -15.55
CA LYS A 180 1.34 7.18 -16.95
C LYS A 180 2.83 6.85 -17.01
N TRP A 181 3.27 6.22 -18.11
CA TRP A 181 4.64 5.73 -18.24
C TRP A 181 5.70 6.82 -17.95
N LYS A 182 5.51 8.02 -18.52
CA LYS A 182 6.41 9.16 -18.34
C LYS A 182 6.37 9.69 -16.91
N PHE A 183 5.19 9.81 -16.33
CA PHE A 183 5.04 10.21 -14.93
C PHE A 183 5.72 9.22 -13.98
N ASN A 184 5.58 7.91 -14.20
CA ASN A 184 6.24 6.88 -13.39
C ASN A 184 7.78 6.97 -13.47
N ASP A 185 8.34 7.27 -14.65
CA ASP A 185 9.78 7.49 -14.81
C ASP A 185 10.26 8.79 -14.13
N ASP A 186 9.53 9.89 -14.33
CA ASP A 186 9.85 11.18 -13.72
C ASP A 186 9.68 11.13 -12.19
N TRP A 187 8.66 10.44 -11.68
CA TRP A 187 8.43 10.20 -10.25
C TRP A 187 9.59 9.42 -9.62
N TYR A 188 10.07 8.36 -10.28
CA TYR A 188 11.24 7.63 -9.82
C TYR A 188 12.47 8.55 -9.71
N LYS A 189 12.77 9.32 -10.76
CA LYS A 189 13.95 10.19 -10.83
C LYS A 189 13.89 11.34 -9.82
N ASN A 190 12.74 11.98 -9.71
CA ASN A 190 12.60 13.23 -8.97
C ASN A 190 12.15 13.05 -7.52
N VAL A 191 11.52 11.92 -7.18
CA VAL A 191 11.01 11.66 -5.84
C VAL A 191 11.69 10.45 -5.22
N GLU A 192 11.47 9.25 -5.76
CA GLU A 192 11.97 8.00 -5.13
C GLU A 192 13.50 8.02 -4.99
N ALA A 193 14.23 8.36 -6.05
CA ALA A 193 15.69 8.38 -6.03
C ALA A 193 16.27 9.41 -5.04
N LYS A 194 15.64 10.58 -4.90
CA LYS A 194 16.07 11.64 -3.97
C LYS A 194 15.75 11.29 -2.53
N VAL A 195 14.52 10.86 -2.25
CA VAL A 195 14.10 10.38 -0.92
C VAL A 195 14.99 9.23 -0.45
N LYS A 196 15.35 8.31 -1.34
CA LYS A 196 16.30 7.22 -1.04
C LYS A 196 17.67 7.74 -0.59
N ILE A 197 18.19 8.82 -1.17
CA ILE A 197 19.49 9.40 -0.77
C ILE A 197 19.39 9.92 0.68
N ASP A 198 18.37 10.70 0.99
CA ASP A 198 18.17 11.24 2.34
C ASP A 198 18.00 10.13 3.38
N LEU A 199 17.16 9.13 3.07
CA LEU A 199 16.93 8.00 3.97
C LEU A 199 18.18 7.14 4.18
N THR A 200 19.04 7.02 3.16
CA THR A 200 20.33 6.33 3.27
C THR A 200 21.25 7.08 4.22
N THR A 201 21.34 8.41 4.10
CA THR A 201 22.08 9.27 5.04
C THR A 201 21.59 9.06 6.48
N CYS A 202 20.28 8.96 6.66
CA CYS A 202 19.66 8.73 7.96
C CYS A 202 20.00 7.36 8.57
N VAL A 203 19.86 6.28 7.78
CA VAL A 203 20.19 4.93 8.27
C VAL A 203 21.68 4.82 8.58
N ASN A 204 22.56 5.42 7.77
CA ASN A 204 24.01 5.46 8.04
C ASN A 204 24.34 6.22 9.33
N ALA A 205 23.54 7.23 9.68
CA ALA A 205 23.61 7.94 10.96
C ALA A 205 22.90 7.20 12.11
N ARG A 206 22.55 5.92 11.95
CA ARG A 206 21.81 5.08 12.92
C ARG A 206 20.45 5.66 13.34
N ARG A 207 19.82 6.45 12.47
CA ARG A 207 18.48 7.03 12.69
C ARG A 207 17.40 6.09 12.19
N LYS A 208 16.24 6.13 12.85
CA LYS A 208 15.05 5.44 12.37
C LYS A 208 14.40 6.26 11.27
N SER A 209 14.06 5.59 10.18
CA SER A 209 13.54 6.19 8.96
C SER A 209 12.21 5.56 8.57
N TYR A 210 11.17 6.38 8.43
CA TYR A 210 9.82 5.95 8.08
C TYR A 210 9.33 6.70 6.86
N VAL A 211 8.57 6.02 6.01
CA VAL A 211 8.03 6.58 4.78
C VAL A 211 6.57 6.21 4.65
N VAL A 212 5.77 7.16 4.18
CA VAL A 212 4.40 6.97 3.74
C VAL A 212 4.28 7.55 2.34
N THR A 213 3.90 6.73 1.39
CA THR A 213 3.56 7.16 0.02
C THR A 213 2.08 6.96 -0.16
N GLY A 214 1.39 7.90 -0.78
CA GLY A 214 -0.04 7.79 -1.06
C GLY A 214 -0.45 8.46 -2.35
N VAL A 215 -1.73 8.35 -2.63
CA VAL A 215 -2.36 8.94 -3.82
C VAL A 215 -3.62 9.70 -3.44
N VAL A 216 -4.02 10.62 -4.31
CA VAL A 216 -5.28 11.33 -4.22
C VAL A 216 -6.18 10.80 -5.34
N PRO A 217 -7.24 10.01 -5.04
CA PRO A 217 -8.17 9.52 -6.05
C PRO A 217 -8.76 10.68 -6.87
N SER A 218 -9.06 10.44 -8.14
CA SER A 218 -9.91 11.38 -8.88
C SER A 218 -11.34 11.30 -8.36
N THR A 219 -11.99 12.46 -8.25
CA THR A 219 -13.34 12.63 -7.68
C THR A 219 -14.20 13.50 -8.60
N GLY A 220 -15.51 13.44 -8.46
CA GLY A 220 -16.48 14.23 -9.24
C GLY A 220 -17.56 13.33 -9.84
N GLU A 221 -18.41 13.92 -10.70
CA GLU A 221 -19.49 13.17 -11.40
C GLU A 221 -18.93 12.11 -12.36
N LYS A 222 -17.75 12.36 -12.93
CA LYS A 222 -17.03 11.43 -13.83
C LYS A 222 -15.58 11.28 -13.35
N PRO A 223 -15.32 10.46 -12.31
CA PRO A 223 -13.95 10.18 -11.88
C PRO A 223 -13.18 9.49 -13.01
N LEU A 224 -11.88 9.75 -13.09
CA LEU A 224 -11.01 9.12 -14.07
C LEU A 224 -10.81 7.66 -13.70
N THR A 225 -11.00 6.76 -14.66
CA THR A 225 -10.65 5.35 -14.53
C THR A 225 -9.73 4.93 -15.67
N LEU A 226 -9.05 3.80 -15.48
CA LEU A 226 -8.35 3.14 -16.57
C LEU A 226 -9.33 2.86 -17.73
N ASN A 227 -8.86 2.94 -18.98
CA ASN A 227 -9.70 2.71 -20.16
C ASN A 227 -10.41 1.34 -20.08
N ASN A 228 -11.74 1.33 -20.26
CA ASN A 228 -12.59 0.14 -20.15
C ASN A 228 -12.40 -0.66 -18.84
N SER A 229 -12.03 0.05 -17.77
CA SER A 229 -11.69 -0.53 -16.48
C SER A 229 -12.27 0.33 -15.35
N ARG A 230 -12.26 -0.27 -14.17
CA ARG A 230 -12.96 0.17 -12.95
C ARG A 230 -11.99 0.64 -11.87
N VAL A 231 -10.71 0.68 -12.18
CA VAL A 231 -9.65 1.17 -11.30
C VAL A 231 -9.53 2.69 -11.49
N ASN A 232 -9.64 3.42 -10.39
CA ASN A 232 -9.52 4.88 -10.38
C ASN A 232 -8.09 5.30 -10.77
N VAL A 233 -7.98 6.29 -11.66
CA VAL A 233 -6.72 6.98 -11.93
C VAL A 233 -6.60 8.13 -10.94
N PRO A 234 -5.60 8.11 -10.03
CA PRO A 234 -5.41 9.18 -9.07
C PRO A 234 -4.96 10.47 -9.78
N THR A 235 -5.36 11.60 -9.22
CA THR A 235 -4.90 12.92 -9.70
C THR A 235 -3.49 13.24 -9.23
N HIS A 236 -3.08 12.74 -8.06
CA HIS A 236 -1.78 13.03 -7.46
C HIS A 236 -1.16 11.82 -6.79
N PHE A 237 0.17 11.79 -6.80
CA PHE A 237 0.98 11.00 -5.87
C PHE A 237 1.65 11.94 -4.86
N TRP A 238 1.89 11.44 -3.65
CA TRP A 238 2.63 12.15 -2.60
C TRP A 238 3.47 11.18 -1.77
N THR A 239 4.59 11.66 -1.24
CA THR A 239 5.46 10.92 -0.31
C THR A 239 5.82 11.82 0.86
N ALA A 240 5.61 11.33 2.09
CA ALA A 240 6.13 11.92 3.31
C ALA A 240 7.11 10.95 3.97
N TYR A 241 8.23 11.45 4.48
CA TYR A 241 9.22 10.65 5.18
C TYR A 241 9.79 11.41 6.36
N CYS A 242 10.28 10.67 7.36
CA CYS A 242 10.94 11.25 8.50
C CYS A 242 12.17 10.42 8.90
N CYS A 243 13.08 11.11 9.57
CA CYS A 243 14.37 10.60 10.00
C CYS A 243 14.67 11.15 11.38
N PHE A 244 14.79 10.28 12.38
CA PHE A 244 15.00 10.72 13.76
C PHE A 244 15.86 9.76 14.57
N THR A 245 16.59 10.33 15.51
CA THR A 245 17.30 9.58 16.55
C THR A 245 16.34 9.30 17.69
N THR A 246 16.36 8.09 18.23
CA THR A 246 15.81 7.84 19.58
C THR A 246 16.73 8.53 20.58
N ARG A 247 16.39 9.72 21.10
CA ARG A 247 17.15 10.29 22.24
C ARG A 247 17.09 9.26 23.40
N PHE A 248 18.17 8.86 24.05
CA PHE A 248 19.25 9.66 24.64
C PHE A 248 20.65 9.06 24.43
N GLU A 249 21.56 9.81 23.79
CA GLU A 249 22.96 9.88 24.23
C GLU A 249 23.27 11.37 24.32
N HIS A 250 23.50 11.83 25.54
CA HIS A 250 23.79 13.21 25.88
C HIS A 250 25.24 13.52 25.46
N LYS A 251 25.47 14.48 24.56
CA LYS A 251 26.80 15.11 24.36
C LYS A 251 26.64 16.64 24.40
N PRO A 252 27.10 17.33 25.46
CA PRO A 252 26.69 18.72 25.72
C PRO A 252 27.37 19.85 24.91
N ASP A 253 28.34 19.62 24.02
CA ASP A 253 29.26 20.70 23.61
C ASP A 253 29.35 21.04 22.11
N LEU A 254 28.28 20.88 21.32
CA LEU A 254 28.28 21.30 19.91
C LEU A 254 27.03 22.09 19.47
N ASP A 255 26.23 22.60 20.41
CA ASP A 255 24.86 23.04 20.15
C ASP A 255 24.65 24.56 19.94
N TYR A 256 25.66 25.44 20.05
CA TYR A 256 25.39 26.89 19.98
C TYR A 256 25.58 27.56 18.60
N GLN A 257 26.32 26.95 17.65
CA GLN A 257 26.59 27.58 16.34
C GLN A 257 25.97 26.86 15.12
N ARG A 258 25.34 25.70 15.30
CA ARG A 258 24.45 25.08 14.28
C ARG A 258 22.97 25.22 14.59
N ALA A 259 22.62 25.83 15.73
CA ALA A 259 21.26 26.14 16.14
C ALA A 259 20.61 27.30 15.35
N LYS A 260 21.34 28.01 14.48
CA LYS A 260 20.80 29.12 13.65
C LYS A 260 20.15 28.72 12.32
N THR A 261 19.91 27.43 12.08
CA THR A 261 19.01 26.96 10.99
C THR A 261 17.89 26.06 11.52
N TYR A 262 17.64 26.09 12.83
CA TYR A 262 16.45 25.50 13.45
C TYR A 262 15.29 26.48 13.36
N ILE A 263 14.69 26.57 12.18
CA ILE A 263 13.29 26.90 12.10
C ILE A 263 12.52 25.61 12.36
N ILE A 264 11.59 25.68 13.32
CA ILE A 264 10.48 24.75 13.48
C ILE A 264 9.74 24.70 12.14
N PHE A 265 10.15 23.78 11.27
CA PHE A 265 9.31 23.29 10.21
C PHE A 265 9.17 21.79 10.44
N THR A 266 7.96 21.40 10.82
CA THR A 266 7.36 20.19 10.27
C THR A 266 7.49 20.30 8.75
N ILE A 267 8.63 19.93 8.16
CA ILE A 267 8.72 19.81 6.70
C ILE A 267 8.00 18.51 6.37
N ILE A 268 6.67 18.58 6.35
CA ILE A 268 5.90 17.71 5.48
C ILE A 268 6.23 18.19 4.08
N PHE A 269 7.15 17.52 3.39
CA PHE A 269 7.25 17.69 1.95
C PHE A 269 5.95 17.12 1.36
N TRP A 270 4.92 17.95 1.19
CA TRP A 270 3.81 17.64 0.31
C TRP A 270 4.32 17.79 -1.12
N LEU A 271 4.99 16.76 -1.61
CA LEU A 271 5.27 16.63 -3.03
C LEU A 271 4.00 16.15 -3.72
N LEU A 272 3.04 17.05 -3.93
CA LEU A 272 1.82 16.78 -4.70
C LEU A 272 2.15 16.95 -6.18
N PHE A 273 2.35 15.82 -6.87
CA PHE A 273 2.60 15.84 -8.30
C PHE A 273 1.40 15.33 -9.07
N ASN A 274 0.88 16.18 -9.94
CA ASN A 274 -0.24 15.86 -10.80
C ASN A 274 0.17 14.78 -11.82
N VAL A 275 -0.54 13.67 -11.86
CA VAL A 275 -0.21 12.48 -12.69
C VAL A 275 -0.25 12.77 -14.19
N ASP A 276 -0.98 13.81 -14.60
CA ASP A 276 -1.13 14.22 -16.00
C ASP A 276 -0.16 15.31 -16.45
N LYS A 277 0.64 15.89 -15.54
CA LYS A 277 1.62 16.91 -15.88
C LYS A 277 3.03 16.33 -15.76
N ALA A 278 3.82 16.45 -16.83
CA ALA A 278 5.25 16.18 -16.76
C ALA A 278 5.89 17.13 -15.73
N PHE A 279 6.94 16.65 -15.07
CA PHE A 279 7.79 17.54 -14.28
C PHE A 279 8.46 18.50 -15.26
N ASN A 280 8.08 19.78 -15.23
CA ASN A 280 8.86 20.82 -15.90
C ASN A 280 10.18 20.92 -15.15
N THR A 281 11.23 20.36 -15.74
CA THR A 281 12.63 20.52 -15.30
C THR A 281 13.14 21.90 -15.63
#